data_AF-A0A3M3L4E8-F1
#
_entry.id   AF-A0A3M3L4E8-F1
#
_cell.length_a   1.000
_cell.length_b   1.000
_cell.length_c   1.000
_cell.angle_alpha   90.00
_cell.angle_beta   90.00
_cell.angle_gamma   90.00
#
_symmetry.space_group_name_H-M   'P 1'
#
loop_
_entity.id
_entity.type
_entity.pdbx_description
1 polymer ?
#
loop_
_entity_poly.entity_id
_entity_poly.type
_entity_poly.pdbx_seq_one_letter_code
_entity_poly.pdbx_strand_id
1 'polypeptide(L)'
;RAFDDSKVSAHTAIIPTAVKIDIAQLSDDERAVYMAIVKRYVAQFLPEKRYLSAEVRFGVSGHTFVARSTKVTQPGWSAQVTEENEQDEDASDAAEVASPFDALAGLKVGDAGVCDGITVAKEKTKPLPLYTEATLLKDLQRVAKYVQDPRIKQLLIDRDQGKKGENGGIGTPATRAAMLAKLQERGFYAVEKKKLIPT
;
A
#
# COMPACT_ATOMS: atom_id res chain seq x y z
N ARG A 1 -15.13 -3.52 7.32
CA ARG A 1 -15.92 -2.30 7.59
C ARG A 1 -15.49 -1.71 8.93
N ALA A 2 -15.59 -0.38 9.09
CA ALA A 2 -14.97 0.35 10.21
C ALA A 2 -15.84 0.42 11.48
N PHE A 3 -17.16 0.49 11.33
CA PHE A 3 -18.12 0.56 12.45
C PHE A 3 -18.48 -0.86 12.90
N ASP A 4 -17.83 -1.33 13.97
CA ASP A 4 -17.96 -2.70 14.47
C ASP A 4 -17.47 -2.77 15.93
N ASP A 5 -18.39 -2.81 16.88
CA ASP A 5 -18.09 -2.80 18.32
C ASP A 5 -17.26 -4.01 18.76
N SER A 6 -17.37 -5.14 18.06
CA SER A 6 -16.57 -6.34 18.34
C SER A 6 -15.08 -6.17 18.04
N LYS A 7 -14.72 -5.13 17.28
CA LYS A 7 -13.34 -4.83 16.86
C LYS A 7 -12.74 -3.64 17.60
N VAL A 8 -13.45 -3.09 18.59
CA VAL A 8 -12.95 -2.03 19.46
C VAL A 8 -12.13 -2.64 20.59
N SER A 9 -10.99 -2.02 20.89
CA SER A 9 -10.11 -2.44 21.99
C SER A 9 -10.14 -1.37 23.10
N ALA A 10 -9.03 -1.12 23.80
CA ALA A 10 -8.94 0.00 24.75
C ALA A 10 -9.18 1.37 24.09
N HIS A 11 -8.94 1.48 22.78
CA HIS A 11 -9.10 2.70 22.00
C HIS A 11 -9.81 2.43 20.66
N THR A 12 -10.40 3.48 20.10
CA THR A 12 -10.98 3.51 18.75
C THR A 12 -9.93 4.01 17.73
N ALA A 13 -10.30 3.98 16.44
CA ALA A 13 -9.47 4.59 15.40
C ALA A 13 -9.39 6.12 15.58
N ILE A 14 -8.28 6.72 15.15
CA ILE A 14 -8.10 8.17 15.14
C ILE A 14 -9.02 8.77 14.07
N ILE A 15 -9.93 9.65 14.50
CA ILE A 15 -10.92 10.31 13.64
C ILE A 15 -10.97 11.82 13.95
N PRO A 16 -11.47 12.66 13.02
CA PRO A 16 -11.75 14.06 13.33
C PRO A 16 -12.77 14.16 14.46
N THR A 17 -12.59 15.11 15.36
CA THR A 17 -13.55 15.42 16.43
C THR A 17 -14.66 16.35 15.91
N ALA A 18 -15.78 16.45 16.64
CA ALA A 18 -16.85 17.40 16.32
C ALA A 18 -16.51 18.87 16.62
N VAL A 19 -15.35 19.14 17.25
CA VAL A 19 -14.88 20.49 17.54
C VAL A 19 -14.53 21.20 16.23
N LYS A 20 -15.12 22.38 16.02
CA LYS A 20 -14.75 23.24 14.89
C LYS A 20 -13.36 23.80 15.14
N ILE A 21 -12.45 23.53 14.20
CA ILE A 21 -11.11 24.11 14.19
C ILE A 21 -10.98 25.03 12.98
N ASP A 22 -10.21 26.11 13.13
CA ASP A 22 -9.79 26.91 11.99
C ASP A 22 -8.56 26.28 11.35
N ILE A 23 -8.76 25.64 10.19
CA ILE A 23 -7.70 24.92 9.47
C ILE A 23 -6.59 25.89 9.04
N ALA A 24 -6.88 27.18 8.86
CA ALA A 24 -5.91 28.18 8.45
C ALA A 24 -4.89 28.51 9.57
N GLN A 25 -5.23 28.20 10.82
CA GLN A 25 -4.35 28.39 11.98
C GLN A 25 -3.39 27.21 12.21
N LEU A 26 -3.62 26.08 11.54
CA LEU A 26 -2.72 24.93 11.64
C LEU A 26 -1.43 25.21 10.89
N SER A 27 -0.30 24.80 11.48
CA SER A 27 0.95 24.68 10.74
C SER A 27 0.79 23.74 9.54
N ASP A 28 1.71 23.82 8.57
CA ASP A 28 1.64 22.98 7.38
C ASP A 28 1.67 21.49 7.72
N ASP A 29 2.48 21.08 8.70
CA ASP A 29 2.57 19.70 9.17
C ASP A 29 1.29 19.24 9.87
N GLU A 30 0.75 20.05 10.79
CA GLU A 30 -0.52 19.75 11.46
C GLU A 30 -1.67 19.65 10.45
N ARG A 31 -1.72 20.57 9.48
CA ARG A 31 -2.72 20.56 8.42
C ARG A 31 -2.60 19.32 7.54
N ALA A 32 -1.38 18.91 7.20
CA ALA A 32 -1.14 17.70 6.40
C ALA A 32 -1.62 16.44 7.14
N VAL A 33 -1.25 16.28 8.41
CA VAL A 33 -1.67 15.13 9.24
C VAL A 33 -3.19 15.15 9.45
N TYR A 34 -3.77 16.31 9.79
CA TYR A 34 -5.21 16.45 9.98
C TYR A 34 -5.98 16.10 8.71
N MET A 35 -5.54 16.60 7.55
CA MET A 35 -6.17 16.32 6.27
C MET A 35 -6.08 14.84 5.89
N ALA A 36 -4.96 14.17 6.20
CA ALA A 36 -4.82 12.72 5.99
C ALA A 36 -5.84 11.93 6.83
N ILE A 37 -6.05 12.32 8.09
CA ILE A 37 -7.06 11.73 8.98
C ILE A 37 -8.48 11.96 8.44
N VAL A 38 -8.80 13.21 8.05
CA VAL A 38 -10.12 13.59 7.49
C VAL A 38 -10.42 12.79 6.22
N LYS A 39 -9.49 12.78 5.26
CA LYS A 39 -9.63 12.03 4.00
C LYS A 39 -9.92 10.55 4.24
N ARG A 40 -9.18 9.93 5.18
CA ARG A 40 -9.39 8.51 5.53
C ARG A 40 -10.73 8.25 6.21
N TYR A 41 -11.19 9.17 7.05
CA TYR A 41 -12.49 9.09 7.72
C TYR A 41 -13.64 9.25 6.72
N VAL A 42 -13.61 10.28 5.87
CA VAL A 42 -14.61 10.53 4.83
C VAL A 42 -14.72 9.36 3.87
N ALA A 43 -13.59 8.72 3.51
CA ALA A 43 -13.56 7.54 2.66
C ALA A 43 -14.40 6.36 3.19
N GLN A 44 -14.69 6.28 4.50
CA GLN A 44 -15.55 5.24 5.07
C GLN A 44 -17.03 5.38 4.66
N PHE A 45 -17.44 6.55 4.19
CA PHE A 45 -18.81 6.87 3.79
C PHE A 45 -18.98 6.92 2.26
N LEU A 46 -17.90 6.72 1.52
CA LEU A 46 -17.91 6.69 0.06
C LEU A 46 -18.17 5.27 -0.46
N PRO A 47 -18.73 5.12 -1.67
CA PRO A 47 -18.95 3.80 -2.27
C PRO A 47 -17.63 3.09 -2.59
N GLU A 48 -17.72 1.80 -2.86
CA GLU A 48 -16.57 0.98 -3.28
C GLU A 48 -16.00 1.47 -4.63
N LYS A 49 -14.66 1.41 -4.78
CA LYS A 49 -14.00 1.59 -6.09
C LYS A 49 -14.46 0.46 -7.01
N ARG A 50 -14.99 0.80 -8.19
CA ARG A 50 -15.34 -0.14 -9.25
C ARG A 50 -14.41 0.06 -10.44
N TYR A 51 -14.00 -1.05 -11.02
CA TYR A 51 -13.16 -1.09 -12.21
C TYR A 51 -13.54 -2.29 -13.05
N LEU A 52 -13.25 -2.20 -14.34
CA LEU A 52 -13.24 -3.35 -15.25
C LEU A 52 -11.80 -3.84 -15.37
N SER A 53 -11.63 -5.15 -15.53
CA SER A 53 -10.33 -5.78 -15.74
C SER A 53 -10.40 -6.63 -17.00
N ALA A 54 -9.43 -6.46 -17.90
CA ALA A 54 -9.24 -7.29 -19.08
C ALA A 54 -7.95 -8.10 -18.91
N GLU A 55 -8.02 -9.41 -19.15
CA GLU A 55 -6.87 -10.29 -19.28
C GLU A 55 -7.00 -11.04 -20.60
N VAL A 56 -5.98 -10.96 -21.45
CA VAL A 56 -5.93 -11.69 -22.72
C VAL A 56 -4.69 -12.57 -22.72
N ARG A 57 -4.86 -13.81 -23.20
CA ARG A 57 -3.79 -14.79 -23.34
C ARG A 57 -3.57 -15.09 -24.80
N PHE A 58 -2.33 -14.92 -25.25
CA PHE A 58 -1.92 -15.16 -26.63
C PHE A 58 -1.03 -16.39 -26.70
N GLY A 59 -1.31 -17.28 -27.65
CA GLY A 59 -0.42 -18.38 -28.00
C GLY A 59 0.48 -17.96 -29.16
N VAL A 60 1.79 -17.90 -28.95
CA VAL A 60 2.77 -17.55 -30.00
C VAL A 60 3.90 -18.58 -29.97
N SER A 61 4.08 -19.31 -31.06
CA SER A 61 5.13 -20.33 -31.21
C SER A 61 5.24 -21.32 -30.04
N GLY A 62 4.10 -21.77 -29.49
CA GLY A 62 4.05 -22.71 -28.37
C GLY A 62 4.20 -22.09 -26.97
N HIS A 63 4.38 -20.77 -26.86
CA HIS A 63 4.44 -20.03 -25.61
C HIS A 63 3.15 -19.25 -25.34
N THR A 64 2.82 -19.07 -24.07
CA THR A 64 1.67 -18.26 -23.62
C THR A 64 2.14 -16.90 -23.13
N PHE A 65 1.64 -15.85 -23.74
CA PHE A 65 1.82 -14.46 -23.31
C PHE A 65 0.53 -13.97 -22.66
N VAL A 66 0.65 -13.10 -21.65
CA VAL A 66 -0.51 -12.54 -20.93
C VAL A 66 -0.42 -11.03 -20.92
N ALA A 67 -1.46 -10.37 -21.42
CA ALA A 67 -1.66 -8.93 -21.28
C ALA A 67 -2.79 -8.67 -20.29
N ARG A 68 -2.62 -7.68 -19.41
CA ARG A 68 -3.63 -7.25 -18.44
C ARG A 68 -3.78 -5.74 -18.48
N SER A 69 -5.01 -5.26 -18.35
CA SER A 69 -5.28 -3.85 -18.14
C SER A 69 -6.54 -3.67 -17.30
N THR A 70 -6.61 -2.57 -16.55
CA THR A 70 -7.78 -2.21 -15.74
C THR A 70 -8.26 -0.81 -16.09
N LYS A 71 -9.58 -0.61 -16.10
CA LYS A 71 -10.22 0.69 -16.31
C LYS A 71 -11.11 1.02 -15.13
N VAL A 72 -10.77 2.06 -14.37
CA VAL A 72 -11.61 2.54 -13.27
C VAL A 72 -12.92 3.08 -13.84
N THR A 73 -14.04 2.52 -13.41
CA THR A 73 -15.38 2.97 -13.83
C THR A 73 -16.02 3.87 -12.79
N GLN A 74 -15.72 3.64 -11.51
CA GLN A 74 -16.12 4.51 -10.40
C GLN A 74 -14.99 4.54 -9.37
N PRO A 75 -14.37 5.69 -9.09
CA PRO A 75 -13.25 5.73 -8.13
C PRO A 75 -13.70 5.47 -6.68
N GLY A 76 -14.92 5.83 -6.31
CA GLY A 76 -15.45 5.59 -4.96
C GLY A 76 -14.54 6.18 -3.88
N TRP A 77 -14.31 5.42 -2.80
CA TRP A 77 -13.46 5.83 -1.68
C TRP A 77 -12.03 6.19 -2.07
N SER A 78 -11.50 5.63 -3.17
CA SER A 78 -10.10 5.87 -3.54
C SER A 78 -9.86 7.34 -3.90
N ALA A 79 -10.86 8.04 -4.44
CA ALA A 79 -10.75 9.47 -4.79
C ALA A 79 -10.29 10.39 -3.64
N GLN A 80 -10.46 9.96 -2.38
CA GLN A 80 -10.03 10.73 -1.21
C GLN A 80 -8.68 10.27 -0.64
N VAL A 81 -8.24 9.06 -0.95
CA VAL A 81 -7.12 8.39 -0.25
C VAL A 81 -5.93 8.14 -1.15
N THR A 82 -6.08 8.23 -2.48
CA THR A 82 -4.94 8.14 -3.39
C THR A 82 -3.93 9.23 -3.03
N GLU A 83 -2.75 8.81 -2.58
CA GLU A 83 -1.59 9.68 -2.47
C GLU A 83 -1.21 10.12 -3.89
N GLU A 84 -0.67 11.33 -4.06
CA GLU A 84 -0.12 11.80 -5.35
C GLU A 84 0.99 10.88 -5.91
N ASN A 85 1.42 9.86 -5.16
CA ASN A 85 2.36 8.82 -5.57
C ASN A 85 1.71 7.59 -6.23
N GLU A 86 0.38 7.47 -6.20
CA GLU A 86 -0.39 6.49 -6.97
C GLU A 86 -1.14 7.20 -8.11
N GLN A 87 -0.42 8.06 -8.84
CA GLN A 87 -0.68 8.08 -10.28
C GLN A 87 -0.39 6.65 -10.74
N ASP A 88 -1.42 5.81 -10.76
CA ASP A 88 -1.52 4.77 -11.77
C ASP A 88 -1.03 5.45 -13.06
N GLU A 89 0.08 4.98 -13.62
CA GLU A 89 0.65 5.49 -14.88
C GLU A 89 -0.37 5.38 -16.06
N ASP A 90 -1.58 4.90 -15.79
CA ASP A 90 -2.73 4.81 -16.69
C ASP A 90 -3.80 5.91 -16.49
N ALA A 91 -3.58 6.91 -15.63
CA ALA A 91 -4.43 8.10 -15.58
C ALA A 91 -3.99 9.17 -16.58
N SER A 92 -3.78 8.79 -17.84
CA SER A 92 -3.65 9.76 -18.93
C SER A 92 -5.03 10.17 -19.45
N ASP A 93 -5.19 11.48 -19.53
CA ASP A 93 -6.31 12.26 -20.02
C ASP A 93 -7.18 11.66 -21.14
N ALA A 94 -8.43 12.11 -21.10
CA ALA A 94 -9.41 12.04 -22.17
C ALA A 94 -8.85 12.64 -23.48
N ALA A 95 -8.43 11.78 -24.40
CA ALA A 95 -8.35 12.04 -25.83
C ALA A 95 -8.58 10.71 -26.57
N GLU A 96 -9.13 10.76 -27.78
CA GLU A 96 -9.60 9.66 -28.63
C GLU A 96 -8.50 8.67 -29.09
N VAL A 97 -7.76 8.08 -28.16
CA VAL A 97 -6.89 6.92 -28.37
C VAL A 97 -7.50 5.80 -27.55
N ALA A 98 -7.83 4.67 -28.18
CA ALA A 98 -8.38 3.52 -27.47
C ALA A 98 -7.45 3.16 -26.30
N SER A 99 -7.96 3.23 -25.07
CA SER A 99 -7.15 2.90 -23.89
C SER A 99 -6.66 1.45 -23.99
N PRO A 100 -5.51 1.09 -23.38
CA PRO A 100 -5.04 -0.30 -23.36
C PRO A 100 -6.12 -1.29 -22.91
N PHE A 101 -7.02 -0.85 -22.02
CA PHE A 101 -8.20 -1.63 -21.64
C PHE A 101 -9.16 -1.86 -22.81
N ASP A 102 -9.55 -0.82 -23.54
CA ASP A 102 -10.52 -0.94 -24.64
C ASP A 102 -9.94 -1.80 -25.79
N ALA A 103 -8.64 -1.71 -26.04
CA ALA A 103 -7.93 -2.57 -26.99
C ALA A 103 -7.97 -4.05 -26.58
N LEU A 104 -7.73 -4.36 -25.31
CA LEU A 104 -7.78 -5.75 -24.82
C LEU A 104 -9.21 -6.28 -24.66
N ALA A 105 -10.14 -5.45 -24.20
CA ALA A 105 -11.54 -5.82 -23.98
C ALA A 105 -12.32 -6.06 -25.28
N GLY A 106 -11.86 -5.48 -26.39
CA GLY A 106 -12.43 -5.70 -27.72
C GLY A 106 -12.10 -7.07 -28.34
N LEU A 107 -11.05 -7.75 -27.85
CA LEU A 107 -10.59 -9.02 -28.40
C LEU A 107 -11.51 -10.19 -28.01
N LYS A 108 -11.64 -11.16 -28.91
CA LYS A 108 -12.45 -12.37 -28.75
C LYS A 108 -11.60 -13.63 -28.90
N VAL A 109 -12.10 -14.73 -28.34
CA VAL A 109 -11.49 -16.04 -28.54
C VAL A 109 -11.52 -16.39 -30.04
N GLY A 110 -10.35 -16.70 -30.58
CA GLY A 110 -10.18 -17.01 -32.00
C GLY A 110 -9.68 -15.84 -32.84
N ASP A 111 -9.59 -14.63 -32.28
CA ASP A 111 -8.92 -13.53 -32.96
C ASP A 111 -7.47 -13.90 -33.25
N ALA A 112 -7.03 -13.62 -34.47
CA ALA A 112 -5.67 -13.86 -34.93
C ALA A 112 -4.92 -12.53 -35.08
N GLY A 113 -3.64 -12.55 -34.75
CA GLY A 113 -2.75 -11.41 -34.90
C GLY A 113 -1.40 -11.84 -35.45
N VAL A 114 -0.61 -10.86 -35.90
CA VAL A 114 0.77 -11.07 -36.35
C VAL A 114 1.72 -10.73 -35.21
N CYS A 115 2.68 -11.61 -34.94
CA CYS A 115 3.77 -11.31 -34.04
C CYS A 115 4.87 -10.58 -34.82
N ASP A 116 4.91 -9.25 -34.72
CA ASP A 116 5.87 -8.40 -35.46
C ASP A 116 7.31 -8.52 -34.93
N GLY A 117 7.49 -8.97 -33.68
CA GLY A 117 8.79 -9.16 -33.08
C GLY A 117 8.74 -9.79 -31.69
N ILE A 118 9.86 -10.38 -31.29
CA ILE A 118 10.06 -10.96 -29.95
C ILE A 118 11.26 -10.26 -29.31
N THR A 119 11.04 -9.67 -28.14
CA THR A 119 12.10 -9.04 -27.34
C THR A 119 12.41 -9.90 -26.13
N VAL A 120 13.67 -10.28 -25.96
CA VAL A 120 14.14 -11.04 -24.79
C VAL A 120 14.83 -10.09 -23.82
N ALA A 121 14.18 -9.80 -22.70
CA ALA A 121 14.77 -9.00 -21.62
C ALA A 121 15.66 -9.88 -20.73
N LYS A 122 16.95 -9.56 -20.63
CA LYS A 122 17.85 -10.16 -19.64
C LYS A 122 17.72 -9.39 -18.33
N GLU A 123 17.03 -9.94 -17.36
CA GLU A 123 16.90 -9.35 -16.04
C GLU A 123 17.87 -9.96 -15.03
N LYS A 124 18.18 -9.20 -13.98
CA LYS A 124 18.96 -9.66 -12.82
C LYS A 124 18.15 -9.43 -11.57
N THR A 125 18.28 -10.35 -10.61
CA THR A 125 17.71 -10.14 -9.28
C THR A 125 18.34 -8.92 -8.63
N LYS A 126 17.53 -8.13 -7.94
CA LYS A 126 17.98 -6.98 -7.16
C LYS A 126 18.13 -7.42 -5.70
N PRO A 127 19.13 -6.89 -4.96
CA PRO A 127 19.18 -7.10 -3.52
C PRO A 127 17.91 -6.53 -2.86
N LEU A 128 17.58 -7.00 -1.65
CA LEU A 128 16.46 -6.46 -0.91
C LEU A 128 16.68 -4.95 -0.68
N PRO A 129 15.63 -4.13 -0.85
CA PRO A 129 15.74 -2.70 -0.59
C PRO A 129 16.01 -2.47 0.90
N LEU A 130 16.84 -1.48 1.20
CA LEU A 130 17.01 -0.99 2.57
C LEU A 130 15.69 -0.47 3.11
N TYR A 131 15.53 -0.61 4.43
CA TYR A 131 14.35 -0.12 5.14
C TYR A 131 14.23 1.39 4.99
N THR A 132 13.02 1.87 4.75
CA THR A 132 12.55 3.19 5.22
C THR A 132 11.93 3.03 6.61
N GLU A 133 11.73 4.14 7.33
CA GLU A 133 11.01 4.12 8.62
C GLU A 133 9.64 3.43 8.51
N ALA A 134 8.86 3.74 7.48
CA ALA A 134 7.56 3.11 7.24
C ALA A 134 7.67 1.58 7.06
N THR A 135 8.65 1.11 6.29
CA THR A 135 8.85 -0.34 6.07
C THR A 135 9.38 -1.04 7.32
N LEU A 136 10.21 -0.38 8.13
CA LEU A 136 10.69 -0.92 9.40
C LEU A 136 9.56 -1.00 10.43
N LEU A 137 8.75 0.05 10.58
CA LEU A 137 7.58 0.06 11.46
C LEU A 137 6.58 -1.05 11.09
N LYS A 138 6.35 -1.27 9.79
CA LYS A 138 5.51 -2.36 9.28
C LYS A 138 6.05 -3.74 9.66
N ASP A 139 7.36 -3.89 9.75
CA ASP A 139 8.02 -5.14 10.13
C ASP A 139 8.12 -5.33 11.64
N LEU A 140 8.27 -4.25 12.41
CA LEU A 140 8.16 -4.27 13.87
C LEU A 140 6.80 -4.77 14.36
N GLN A 141 5.74 -4.67 13.57
CA GLN A 141 4.43 -5.28 13.86
C GLN A 141 4.39 -6.80 13.69
N ARG A 142 5.38 -7.40 12.99
CA ARG A 142 5.33 -8.79 12.52
C ARG A 142 6.68 -9.51 12.60
N VAL A 143 7.50 -9.17 13.60
CA VAL A 143 8.89 -9.64 13.74
C VAL A 143 8.99 -11.16 13.80
N ALA A 144 7.95 -11.85 14.27
CA ALA A 144 7.87 -13.31 14.29
C ALA A 144 8.20 -13.99 12.95
N LYS A 145 8.02 -13.31 11.80
CA LYS A 145 8.43 -13.86 10.49
C LYS A 145 9.96 -14.06 10.35
N TYR A 146 10.75 -13.36 11.15
CA TYR A 146 12.22 -13.41 11.15
C TYR A 146 12.78 -14.34 12.24
N VAL A 147 11.94 -14.89 13.11
CA VAL A 147 12.37 -15.77 14.20
C VAL A 147 12.56 -17.19 13.68
N GLN A 148 13.76 -17.73 13.87
CA GLN A 148 14.15 -19.07 13.40
C GLN A 148 13.66 -20.19 14.33
N ASP A 149 13.69 -19.96 15.65
CA ASP A 149 13.21 -20.92 16.64
C ASP A 149 11.66 -21.02 16.56
N PRO A 150 11.10 -22.20 16.21
CA PRO A 150 9.65 -22.36 16.04
C PRO A 150 8.86 -22.08 17.32
N ARG A 151 9.41 -22.40 18.49
CA ARG A 151 8.76 -22.20 19.78
C ARG A 151 8.71 -20.71 20.11
N ILE A 152 9.80 -19.97 19.93
CA ILE A 152 9.83 -18.52 20.17
C ILE A 152 8.90 -17.79 19.19
N LYS A 153 8.91 -18.20 17.92
CA LYS A 153 8.01 -17.66 16.89
C LYS A 153 6.55 -17.80 17.32
N GLN A 154 6.15 -19.00 17.75
CA GLN A 154 4.77 -19.26 18.17
C GLN A 154 4.40 -18.42 19.40
N LEU A 155 5.28 -18.32 20.40
CA LEU A 155 5.05 -17.49 21.60
C LEU A 155 4.79 -16.02 21.26
N LEU A 156 5.52 -15.46 20.30
CA LEU A 156 5.29 -14.08 19.86
C LEU A 156 3.93 -13.92 19.19
N ILE A 157 3.57 -14.85 18.31
CA ILE A 157 2.27 -14.83 17.60
C ILE A 157 1.12 -14.95 18.61
N ASP A 158 1.21 -15.90 19.54
CA ASP A 158 0.18 -16.15 20.56
C ASP A 158 -0.04 -14.93 21.46
N ARG A 159 1.05 -14.25 21.86
CA ARG A 159 0.98 -13.02 22.67
C ARG A 159 0.18 -11.89 22.00
N ASP A 160 0.21 -11.84 20.67
CA ASP A 160 -0.49 -10.82 19.88
C ASP A 160 -1.77 -11.35 19.22
N GLN A 161 -2.20 -12.57 19.57
CA GLN A 161 -3.44 -13.15 19.06
C GLN A 161 -4.64 -12.24 19.40
N GLY A 162 -5.48 -11.97 18.39
CA GLY A 162 -6.63 -11.08 18.53
C GLY A 162 -6.31 -9.58 18.50
N LYS A 163 -5.03 -9.18 18.50
CA LYS A 163 -4.64 -7.76 18.36
C LYS A 163 -4.58 -7.38 16.89
N LYS A 164 -5.57 -6.61 16.44
CA LYS A 164 -5.64 -6.15 15.04
C LYS A 164 -4.43 -5.28 14.70
N GLY A 165 -3.66 -5.70 13.69
CA GLY A 165 -2.46 -4.98 13.23
C GLY A 165 -1.15 -5.41 13.88
N GLU A 166 -1.19 -6.36 14.82
CA GLU A 166 0.00 -6.94 15.45
C GLU A 166 0.03 -8.46 15.18
N ASN A 167 1.21 -9.01 14.89
CA ASN A 167 1.38 -10.43 14.60
C ASN A 167 2.77 -10.91 15.04
N GLY A 168 2.98 -10.99 16.34
CA GLY A 168 4.28 -11.28 16.94
C GLY A 168 5.26 -10.14 16.72
N GLY A 169 4.83 -8.93 17.05
CA GLY A 169 5.59 -7.70 16.91
C GLY A 169 6.58 -7.46 18.04
N ILE A 170 7.31 -6.34 17.96
CA ILE A 170 8.12 -5.79 19.05
C ILE A 170 7.75 -4.30 19.20
N GLY A 171 7.67 -3.87 20.46
CA GLY A 171 7.14 -2.56 20.82
C GLY A 171 5.62 -2.46 20.64
N THR A 172 5.05 -1.36 21.10
CA THR A 172 3.63 -1.01 20.93
C THR A 172 3.54 0.22 20.02
N PRO A 173 2.36 0.54 19.45
CA PRO A 173 2.17 1.76 18.66
C PRO A 173 2.72 3.03 19.33
N ALA A 174 2.59 3.14 20.65
CA ALA A 174 3.07 4.28 21.43
C ALA A 174 4.60 4.34 21.62
N THR A 175 5.33 3.22 21.51
CA THR A 175 6.76 3.17 21.85
C THR A 175 7.70 3.08 20.66
N ARG A 176 7.20 2.70 19.48
CA ARG A 176 8.05 2.47 18.29
C ARG A 176 8.73 3.74 17.78
N ALA A 177 8.02 4.86 17.71
CA ALA A 177 8.60 6.13 17.27
C ALA A 177 9.76 6.56 18.18
N ALA A 178 9.56 6.52 19.51
CA ALA A 178 10.59 6.83 20.48
C ALA A 178 11.79 5.86 20.42
N MET A 179 11.54 4.57 20.16
CA MET A 179 12.61 3.59 19.95
C MET A 179 13.47 3.96 18.75
N LEU A 180 12.86 4.25 17.60
CA LEU A 180 13.58 4.60 16.37
C LEU A 180 14.36 5.91 16.54
N ALA A 181 13.77 6.92 17.16
CA ALA A 181 14.45 8.18 17.46
C ALA A 181 15.68 7.96 18.34
N LYS A 182 15.57 7.15 19.40
CA LYS A 182 16.67 6.84 20.31
C LYS A 182 17.79 6.04 19.63
N LEU A 183 17.45 5.16 18.70
CA LEU A 183 18.44 4.41 17.93
C LEU A 183 19.22 5.33 16.97
N GLN A 184 18.55 6.30 16.36
CA GLN A 184 19.18 7.31 15.51
C GLN A 184 20.07 8.26 16.33
N GLU A 185 19.56 8.77 17.45
CA GLU A 185 20.29 9.67 18.36
C GLU A 185 21.61 9.04 18.84
N ARG A 186 21.58 7.73 19.11
CA ARG A 186 22.76 6.95 19.53
C ARG A 186 23.70 6.59 18.39
N GLY A 187 23.37 6.91 17.15
CA GLY A 187 24.19 6.58 15.99
C GLY A 187 24.26 5.07 15.70
N PHE A 188 23.15 4.35 15.86
CA PHE A 188 23.04 2.96 15.37
C PHE A 188 22.57 2.89 13.91
N TYR A 189 22.01 3.96 13.39
CA TYR A 189 21.77 4.14 11.96
C TYR A 189 21.73 5.62 11.59
N ALA A 190 21.95 5.90 10.30
CA ALA A 190 21.74 7.18 9.65
C ALA A 190 20.57 7.12 8.65
N VAL A 191 19.99 8.27 8.33
CA VAL A 191 18.95 8.39 7.30
C VAL A 191 19.54 9.02 6.05
N GLU A 192 19.62 8.26 4.96
CA GLU A 192 20.09 8.72 3.66
C GLU A 192 19.01 8.51 2.60
N LYS A 193 18.55 9.58 1.93
CA LYS A 193 17.51 9.49 0.89
C LYS A 193 16.28 8.66 1.34
N LYS A 194 15.82 8.89 2.58
CA LYS A 194 14.73 8.15 3.27
C LYS A 194 15.03 6.68 3.60
N LYS A 195 16.26 6.21 3.42
CA LYS A 195 16.73 4.86 3.76
C LYS A 195 17.48 4.87 5.09
N LEU A 196 17.24 3.84 5.89
CA LEU A 196 17.92 3.58 7.16
C LEU A 196 19.20 2.80 6.86
N ILE A 197 20.35 3.44 7.09
CA ILE A 197 21.68 2.87 6.87
C ILE A 197 22.28 2.56 8.25
N PRO A 198 22.53 1.28 8.61
CA PRO A 198 23.23 0.95 9.84
C PRO A 198 24.62 1.58 9.88
N THR A 199 25.02 2.11 11.03
CA THR A 199 26.30 2.80 11.26
C THR A 199 27.22 2.06 12.22
#